data_AF-A0A9E1IJE2-F1
#
_entry.id   AF-A0A9E1IJE2-F1
#
_cell.length_a   1.000
_cell.length_b   1.000
_cell.length_c   1.000
_cell.angle_alpha   90.00
_cell.angle_beta   90.00
_cell.angle_gamma   90.00
#
_symmetry.space_group_name_H-M   'P 1'
#
loop_
_entity.id
_entity.type
_entity.pdbx_description
1 polymer ?
#
loop_
_entity_poly.entity_id
_entity_poly.type
_entity_poly.pdbx_seq_one_letter_code
_entity_poly.pdbx_strand_id
1 'polypeptide(L)'
;MRGITMGNERPNIFPALQLTDRCNKNCAACLRSPESTKHHLSYAEIEAYIEDLGRLSAAYRIAFQFTTGGEPTIWKDGDKTIVDVL
;
A
#
# COMPACT_ATOMS: atom_id res chain seq x y z
N MET A 1 -5.47 10.91 -40.49
CA MET A 1 -4.98 11.23 -39.13
C MET A 1 -6.19 11.65 -38.31
N ARG A 2 -6.74 10.78 -37.45
CA ARG A 2 -7.85 11.14 -36.55
C ARG A 2 -7.25 11.50 -35.20
N GLY A 3 -7.35 12.77 -34.85
CA GLY A 3 -7.01 13.26 -33.51
C GLY A 3 -7.94 12.63 -32.49
N ILE A 4 -7.36 11.98 -31.49
CA ILE A 4 -8.08 11.55 -30.29
C ILE A 4 -8.02 12.76 -29.36
N THR A 5 -9.16 13.44 -29.18
CA THR A 5 -9.35 14.30 -28.02
C THR A 5 -9.31 13.42 -26.79
N MET A 6 -8.16 13.31 -26.14
CA MET A 6 -8.06 12.80 -24.77
C MET A 6 -8.88 13.75 -23.90
N GLY A 7 -9.98 13.25 -23.35
CA GLY A 7 -10.73 13.97 -22.34
C GLY A 7 -9.80 14.36 -21.17
N ASN A 8 -10.16 15.44 -20.49
CA ASN A 8 -9.46 16.02 -19.33
C ASN A 8 -9.47 15.08 -18.08
N GLU A 9 -9.44 13.77 -18.27
CA GLU A 9 -9.52 12.81 -17.18
C GLU A 9 -8.15 12.56 -16.56
N ARG A 10 -8.10 12.67 -15.23
CA ARG A 10 -6.89 12.38 -14.46
C ARG A 10 -6.50 10.91 -14.64
N PRO A 11 -5.21 10.59 -14.87
CA PRO A 11 -4.77 9.21 -15.02
C PRO A 11 -5.03 8.40 -13.75
N ASN A 12 -5.39 7.12 -13.92
CA ASN A 12 -5.62 6.19 -12.81
C ASN A 12 -4.29 5.72 -12.20
N ILE A 13 -4.24 5.63 -10.87
CA ILE A 13 -3.17 4.97 -10.12
C ILE A 13 -3.73 3.92 -9.17
N PHE A 14 -2.88 2.94 -8.82
CA PHE A 14 -3.22 1.79 -7.98
C PHE A 14 -2.18 1.62 -6.86
N PRO A 15 -2.20 2.48 -5.83
CA PRO A 15 -1.19 2.44 -4.78
C PRO A 15 -1.25 1.12 -4.01
N ALA A 16 -0.07 0.55 -3.76
CA ALA A 16 0.11 -0.64 -2.94
C ALA A 16 0.77 -0.22 -1.61
N LEU A 17 0.10 -0.44 -0.49
CA LEU A 17 0.67 -0.22 0.85
C LEU A 17 1.27 -1.51 1.36
N GLN A 18 2.60 -1.61 1.37
CA GLN A 18 3.30 -2.76 1.92
C GLN A 18 3.59 -2.56 3.41
N LEU A 19 2.66 -3.00 4.27
CA LEU A 19 2.75 -2.77 5.72
C LEU A 19 3.95 -3.46 6.37
N THR A 20 4.14 -4.74 6.06
CA THR A 20 5.23 -5.53 6.63
C THR A 20 5.57 -6.72 5.76
N ASP A 21 6.83 -7.16 5.78
CA ASP A 21 7.26 -8.44 5.22
C ASP A 21 7.05 -9.62 6.16
N ARG A 22 6.81 -9.38 7.45
CA ARG A 22 6.58 -10.44 8.43
C ARG A 22 5.36 -11.26 8.01
N CYS A 23 5.48 -12.57 8.12
CA CYS A 23 4.39 -13.49 7.80
C CYS A 23 4.37 -14.64 8.79
N ASN A 24 3.19 -15.03 9.27
CA ASN A 24 3.01 -16.21 10.12
C ASN A 24 2.71 -17.48 9.29
N LYS A 25 2.86 -17.40 7.98
CA LYS A 25 2.71 -18.52 7.04
C LYS A 25 4.00 -18.72 6.26
N ASN A 26 4.28 -19.97 5.91
CA ASN A 26 5.40 -20.34 5.05
C ASN A 26 4.87 -20.94 3.74
N CYS A 27 4.25 -20.09 2.93
CA CYS A 27 3.58 -20.54 1.71
C CYS A 27 4.61 -21.11 0.72
N ALA A 28 4.38 -22.33 0.21
CA ALA A 28 5.31 -23.01 -0.69
C ALA A 28 5.62 -22.24 -1.99
N ALA A 29 4.71 -21.38 -2.42
CA ALA A 29 4.85 -20.52 -3.60
C ALA A 29 5.12 -19.05 -3.25
N CYS A 30 5.49 -18.73 -2.00
CA CYS A 30 5.79 -17.36 -1.62
C CYS A 30 7.06 -16.87 -2.33
N LEU A 31 6.97 -15.71 -2.98
CA LEU A 31 8.15 -15.05 -3.56
C LEU A 31 8.91 -14.21 -2.53
N ARG A 32 8.38 -14.07 -1.31
CA ARG A 32 8.98 -13.35 -0.19
C ARG A 32 9.51 -14.34 0.85
N SER A 33 10.60 -13.98 1.52
CA SER A 33 11.07 -14.74 2.68
C SER A 33 10.17 -14.46 3.89
N PRO A 34 9.59 -15.47 4.55
CA PRO A 34 8.71 -15.28 5.71
C PRO A 34 9.44 -14.64 6.92
N GLU A 35 10.76 -14.81 7.00
CA GLU A 35 11.61 -14.22 8.04
C GLU A 35 12.13 -12.81 7.68
N SER A 36 11.71 -12.26 6.54
CA SER A 36 12.14 -10.91 6.15
C SER A 36 11.52 -9.87 7.09
N THR A 37 12.37 -9.02 7.63
CA THR A 37 11.99 -7.84 8.42
C THR A 37 12.40 -6.54 7.72
N LYS A 38 12.82 -6.61 6.44
CA LYS A 38 13.30 -5.46 5.67
C LYS A 38 12.27 -4.35 5.60
N HIS A 39 11.00 -4.71 5.51
CA HIS A 39 9.90 -3.76 5.51
C HIS A 39 8.98 -4.04 6.70
N HIS A 40 8.84 -3.04 7.55
CA HIS A 40 7.88 -2.98 8.63
C HIS A 40 7.63 -1.50 8.91
N LEU A 41 6.56 -0.97 8.32
CA LEU A 41 6.22 0.44 8.47
C LEU A 41 5.81 0.73 9.92
N SER A 42 6.30 1.82 10.47
CA SER A 42 5.73 2.43 11.67
C SER A 42 4.38 3.06 11.36
N TYR A 43 3.58 3.29 12.40
CA TYR A 43 2.31 4.00 12.29
C TYR A 43 2.50 5.40 11.68
N ALA A 44 3.56 6.12 12.08
CA ALA A 44 3.88 7.44 11.54
C ALA A 44 4.21 7.42 10.04
N GLU A 45 4.91 6.39 9.54
CA GLU A 45 5.16 6.23 8.11
C GLU A 45 3.88 5.95 7.32
N ILE A 46 2.91 5.27 7.92
CA ILE A 46 1.61 5.02 7.30
C ILE A 46 0.78 6.31 7.25
N GLU A 47 0.79 7.13 8.30
CA GLU A 47 0.14 8.44 8.29
C GLU A 47 0.74 9.34 7.20
N ALA A 48 2.06 9.38 7.08
CA ALA A 48 2.74 10.12 6.01
C ALA A 48 2.36 9.61 4.62
N TYR A 49 2.26 8.29 4.43
CA TYR A 49 1.79 7.69 3.18
C TYR A 49 0.35 8.12 2.82
N ILE A 50 -0.57 8.13 3.80
CA ILE A 50 -1.95 8.56 3.59
C ILE A 50 -1.99 10.05 3.20
N GLU A 51 -1.17 10.88 3.84
CA GLU A 51 -1.04 12.30 3.47
C GLU A 51 -0.55 12.45 2.02
N ASP A 52 0.48 11.69 1.62
CA ASP A 52 1.02 11.72 0.27
C ASP A 52 0.00 11.24 -0.78
N LEU A 53 -0.82 10.24 -0.47
CA LEU A 53 -1.95 9.86 -1.32
C LEU A 53 -2.97 11.00 -1.46
N GLY A 54 -3.24 11.72 -0.37
CA GLY A 54 -4.07 12.93 -0.40
C GLY A 54 -3.52 13.97 -1.38
N ARG A 55 -2.22 14.23 -1.36
CA ARG A 55 -1.54 15.14 -2.30
C ARG A 55 -1.63 14.65 -3.75
N LEU A 56 -1.36 13.36 -3.98
CA LEU A 56 -1.42 12.74 -5.31
C LEU A 56 -2.84 12.75 -5.90
N SER A 57 -3.86 12.67 -5.04
CA SER A 57 -5.26 12.68 -5.47
C SER A 57 -5.69 13.96 -6.20
N ALA A 58 -4.91 15.05 -6.11
CA ALA A 58 -5.14 16.26 -6.90
C ALA A 58 -4.85 16.02 -8.40
N ALA A 59 -3.76 15.32 -8.71
CA ALA A 59 -3.28 15.09 -10.08
C ALA A 59 -3.74 13.75 -10.67
N TYR A 60 -4.02 12.75 -9.83
CA TYR A 60 -4.35 11.38 -10.23
C TYR A 60 -5.70 10.94 -9.68
N ARG A 61 -6.34 10.01 -10.36
CA ARG A 61 -7.49 9.27 -9.83
C ARG A 61 -6.97 8.02 -9.13
N ILE A 62 -7.11 7.96 -7.80
CA ILE A 62 -6.85 6.72 -7.06
C ILE A 62 -8.02 5.78 -7.34
N ALA A 63 -7.80 4.79 -8.20
CA ALA A 63 -8.86 3.88 -8.62
C ALA A 63 -9.11 2.80 -7.57
N PHE A 64 -8.03 2.30 -6.96
CA PHE A 64 -8.07 1.29 -5.91
C PHE A 64 -6.75 1.31 -5.12
N GLN A 65 -6.83 1.14 -3.81
CA GLN A 65 -5.67 0.91 -2.94
C GLN A 65 -5.76 -0.51 -2.39
N PHE A 66 -4.62 -1.19 -2.33
CA PHE A 66 -4.53 -2.49 -1.67
C PHE A 66 -3.37 -2.54 -0.69
N THR A 67 -3.62 -3.24 0.40
CA THR A 67 -2.64 -3.51 1.44
C THR A 67 -1.99 -4.86 1.18
N THR A 68 -0.67 -4.92 1.24
CA THR A 68 0.12 -6.10 0.88
C THR A 68 1.36 -6.24 1.77
N GLY A 69 2.18 -7.25 1.49
CA GLY A 69 3.39 -7.59 2.26
C GLY A 69 3.52 -9.10 2.45
N GLY A 70 3.98 -9.49 3.63
CA GLY A 70 3.84 -10.84 4.17
C GLY A 70 2.39 -11.09 4.55
N GLU A 71 2.08 -11.07 5.85
CA GLU A 71 0.72 -11.14 6.37
C GLU A 71 0.35 -9.78 7.00
N PRO A 72 -0.43 -8.93 6.30
CA PRO A 72 -0.79 -7.61 6.81
C PRO A 72 -1.50 -7.66 8.18
N THR A 73 -2.32 -8.68 8.43
CA THR A 73 -3.16 -8.76 9.63
C THR A 73 -2.36 -8.97 10.93
N ILE A 74 -1.07 -9.34 10.83
CA ILE A 74 -0.18 -9.45 11.98
C ILE A 74 0.66 -8.18 12.22
N TRP A 75 0.53 -7.17 11.36
CA TRP A 75 1.22 -5.89 11.57
C TRP A 75 0.78 -5.25 12.88
N LYS A 76 1.76 -4.72 13.62
CA LYS A 76 1.59 -3.95 14.84
C LYS A 76 2.71 -2.95 14.97
N ASP A 77 2.40 -1.78 15.51
CA ASP A 77 3.37 -0.80 15.97
C ASP A 77 2.95 -0.30 17.36
N GLY A 78 3.65 -0.76 18.40
CA GLY A 78 3.21 -0.56 19.78
C GLY A 78 1.84 -1.20 20.06
N ASP A 79 0.86 -0.38 20.44
CA ASP A 79 -0.54 -0.75 20.68
C ASP A 79 -1.40 -0.72 19.40
N LYS A 80 -0.87 -0.18 18.29
CA LYS A 80 -1.56 -0.08 17.01
C LYS A 80 -1.56 -1.38 16.24
N THR A 81 -2.64 -1.59 15.49
CA THR A 81 -2.91 -2.77 14.67
C THR A 81 -3.38 -2.34 13.28
N ILE A 82 -3.53 -3.30 12.37
CA ILE A 82 -4.04 -3.01 11.02
C ILE A 82 -5.38 -2.25 11.00
N VAL A 83 -6.21 -2.41 12.04
CA VAL A 83 -7.51 -1.72 12.16
C VAL A 83 -7.34 -0.22 12.42
N ASP A 84 -6.21 0.21 12.99
CA ASP A 84 -5.93 1.62 13.23
C ASP A 84 -5.48 2.37 11.96
N VAL A 85 -5.22 1.65 10.87
CA VAL A 85 -4.60 2.19 9.65
C VAL A 85 -5.36 1.85 8.35
N LEU A 86 -6.56 1.25 8.46
CA LEU A 86 -7.48 0.96 7.36
C LEU A 86 -8.86 1.54 7.63
#